data_AF-A0A848ND24-F1
#
_entry.id   AF-A0A848ND24-F1
#
_cell.length_a   1.000
_cell.length_b   1.000
_cell.length_c   1.000
_cell.angle_alpha   90.00
_cell.angle_beta   90.00
_cell.angle_gamma   90.00
#
_symmetry.space_group_name_H-M   'P 1'
#
loop_
_entity.id
_entity.type
_entity.pdbx_description
1 polymer ?
#
loop_
_entity_poly.entity_id
_entity_poly.type
_entity_poly.pdbx_seq_one_letter_code
_entity_poly.pdbx_strand_id
1 'polypeptide(L)'
;MALLPLLSAQSGRWLIAASAIGFDLGIQVALIAHQSIVYGIDPAARSRLNAVLMVSVFIGMAAGGALGSLALARWGWTGVTLVATAAAGGALLLRIWPSLRARRQRAGCPA
;
A
#
# COMPACT_ATOMS: atom_id res chain seq x y z
N MET A 1 8.89 -13.03 10.16
CA MET A 1 8.96 -14.42 10.69
C MET A 1 10.39 -14.98 10.72
N ALA A 2 11.30 -14.54 9.84
CA ALA A 2 12.71 -14.99 9.86
C ALA A 2 13.50 -14.65 11.13
N LEU A 3 13.12 -13.60 11.88
CA LEU A 3 13.80 -13.14 13.11
C LEU A 3 13.12 -13.57 14.43
N LEU A 4 11.93 -14.17 14.37
CA LEU A 4 11.20 -14.61 15.56
C LEU A 4 11.90 -15.70 16.40
N PRO A 5 12.69 -16.64 15.86
CA PRO A 5 13.42 -17.59 16.70
C PRO A 5 14.57 -16.96 17.50
N LEU A 6 14.97 -15.71 17.21
CA LEU A 6 16.01 -14.98 17.97
C LEU A 6 15.45 -14.01 19.02
N LEU A 7 14.13 -13.77 19.04
CA LEU A 7 13.50 -12.78 19.92
C LEU A 7 12.72 -13.48 21.03
N SER A 8 12.87 -12.99 22.27
CA SER A 8 12.03 -13.45 23.38
C SER A 8 10.54 -13.30 23.02
N ALA A 9 9.68 -14.22 23.49
CA ALA A 9 8.24 -14.20 23.20
C ALA A 9 7.56 -12.86 23.56
N GLN A 10 8.15 -12.09 24.47
CA GLN A 10 7.69 -10.74 24.82
C GLN A 10 8.03 -9.70 23.74
N SER A 11 9.26 -9.71 23.23
CA SER A 11 9.72 -8.78 22.19
C SER A 11 8.98 -8.97 20.88
N GLY A 12 8.61 -10.22 20.54
CA GLY A 12 7.84 -10.53 19.34
C GLY A 12 6.44 -9.90 19.33
N ARG A 13 5.77 -9.84 20.50
CA ARG A 13 4.43 -9.22 20.63
C ARG A 13 4.47 -7.72 20.36
N TRP A 14 5.43 -7.01 20.94
CA TRP A 14 5.60 -5.57 20.72
C TRP A 14 5.95 -5.23 19.28
N LEU A 15 6.77 -6.05 18.62
CA LEU A 15 7.13 -5.85 17.22
C LEU A 15 5.91 -5.95 16.30
N ILE A 16 5.07 -6.97 16.49
CA ILE A 16 3.83 -7.13 15.73
C ILE A 16 2.86 -5.99 16.03
N ALA A 17 2.72 -5.58 17.30
CA ALA A 17 1.86 -4.47 17.68
C ALA A 17 2.28 -3.15 17.01
N ALA A 18 3.58 -2.80 17.09
CA ALA A 18 4.11 -1.61 16.44
C ALA A 18 3.94 -1.65 14.91
N SER A 19 4.16 -2.82 14.30
CA SER A 19 3.98 -3.02 12.86
C SER A 19 2.53 -2.86 12.43
N ALA A 20 1.58 -3.39 13.22
CA ALA A 20 0.15 -3.27 12.94
C ALA A 20 -0.33 -1.82 13.04
N ILE A 21 0.09 -1.10 14.07
CA ILE A 21 -0.23 0.33 14.24
C ILE A 21 0.37 1.14 13.09
N GLY A 22 1.65 0.93 12.78
CA GLY A 22 2.31 1.64 11.69
C GLY A 22 1.66 1.35 10.32
N PHE A 23 1.24 0.11 10.08
CA PHE A 23 0.51 -0.27 8.87
C PHE A 23 -0.85 0.43 8.77
N ASP A 24 -1.65 0.41 9.85
CA ASP A 24 -2.97 1.04 9.87
C ASP A 24 -2.88 2.56 9.65
N LEU A 25 -1.97 3.23 10.38
CA LEU A 25 -1.69 4.65 10.17
C LEU A 25 -1.25 4.94 8.74
N GLY A 26 -0.40 4.10 8.15
CA GLY A 26 0.02 4.23 6.76
C GLY A 26 -1.16 4.17 5.78
N ILE A 27 -2.08 3.23 5.98
CA ILE A 27 -3.29 3.08 5.15
C ILE A 27 -4.20 4.29 5.31
N GLN A 28 -4.44 4.76 6.54
CA GLN A 28 -5.28 5.93 6.82
C GLN A 28 -4.68 7.20 6.21
N VAL A 29 -3.37 7.41 6.34
CA VAL A 29 -2.67 8.54 5.71
C VAL A 29 -2.77 8.48 4.18
N ALA A 30 -2.56 7.30 3.58
CA ALA A 30 -2.67 7.11 2.14
C ALA A 30 -4.10 7.38 1.63
N LEU A 31 -5.11 6.93 2.36
CA LEU A 31 -6.51 7.19 2.02
C LEU A 31 -6.83 8.68 2.04
N ILE A 32 -6.42 9.40 3.08
CA ILE A 32 -6.60 10.86 3.18
C ILE A 32 -5.89 11.58 2.03
N ALA A 33 -4.66 11.17 1.69
CA ALA A 33 -3.92 11.74 0.57
C ALA A 33 -4.64 11.51 -0.77
N HIS A 34 -5.13 10.30 -1.02
CA HIS A 34 -5.91 10.00 -2.23
C HIS A 34 -7.23 10.78 -2.29
N GLN A 35 -7.95 10.89 -1.17
CA GLN A 35 -9.17 11.68 -1.08
C GLN A 35 -8.91 13.16 -1.39
N SER A 36 -7.85 13.74 -0.83
CA SER A 36 -7.47 15.14 -1.09
C SER A 36 -7.17 15.39 -2.57
N ILE A 37 -6.41 14.50 -3.22
CA ILE A 37 -6.07 14.60 -4.65
C ILE A 37 -7.34 14.45 -5.50
N VAL A 38 -8.16 13.42 -5.24
CA VAL A 38 -9.33 13.09 -6.05
C VAL A 38 -10.42 14.15 -5.90
N TYR A 39 -10.70 14.63 -4.68
CA TYR A 39 -11.72 15.65 -4.45
C TYR A 39 -11.31 17.06 -4.90
N GLY A 40 -10.01 17.28 -5.16
CA GLY A 40 -9.51 18.49 -5.79
C GLY A 40 -9.82 18.61 -7.28
N ILE A 41 -10.27 17.52 -7.94
CA ILE A 41 -10.56 17.51 -9.39
C ILE A 41 -11.82 18.32 -9.72
N ASP A 42 -12.93 18.02 -9.04
CA ASP A 42 -14.20 18.72 -9.24
C ASP A 42 -15.00 18.75 -7.91
N PRO A 43 -15.09 19.93 -7.26
CA PRO A 43 -15.84 20.09 -6.01
C PRO A 43 -17.35 19.80 -6.14
N ALA A 44 -17.95 19.97 -7.33
CA ALA A 44 -19.37 19.72 -7.55
C ALA A 44 -19.69 18.22 -7.66
N ALA A 45 -18.72 17.41 -8.10
CA ALA A 45 -18.88 15.97 -8.30
C ALA A 45 -18.37 15.09 -7.13
N ARG A 46 -18.12 15.66 -5.94
CA ARG A 46 -17.55 14.97 -4.77
C ARG A 46 -18.16 13.61 -4.46
N SER A 47 -19.50 13.50 -4.50
CA SER A 47 -20.20 12.24 -4.21
C SER A 47 -19.85 11.13 -5.21
N ARG A 48 -19.83 11.45 -6.52
CA ARG A 48 -19.44 10.51 -7.59
C ARG A 48 -17.97 10.10 -7.46
N LEU A 49 -17.10 11.05 -7.17
CA LEU A 49 -15.67 10.81 -6.99
C LEU A 49 -15.38 9.91 -5.78
N ASN A 50 -16.09 10.10 -4.66
CA ASN A 50 -15.99 9.20 -3.50
C ASN A 50 -16.46 7.78 -3.83
N ALA A 51 -17.56 7.65 -4.58
CA ALA A 51 -18.05 6.34 -5.00
C ALA A 51 -17.00 5.59 -5.84
N VAL A 52 -16.40 6.25 -6.83
CA VAL A 52 -15.33 5.66 -7.65
C VAL A 52 -14.11 5.29 -6.80
N LEU A 53 -13.71 6.16 -5.87
CA LEU A 53 -12.59 5.89 -4.96
C LEU A 53 -12.86 4.65 -4.11
N MET A 54 -14.01 4.58 -3.42
CA MET A 54 -14.31 3.43 -2.56
C MET A 54 -14.55 2.15 -3.33
N VAL A 55 -15.16 2.19 -4.51
CA VAL A 55 -15.27 1.01 -5.38
C VAL A 55 -13.88 0.48 -5.74
N SER A 56 -12.95 1.37 -6.08
CA SER A 56 -11.57 0.98 -6.38
C SER A 56 -10.86 0.36 -5.17
N VAL A 57 -11.05 0.95 -3.98
CA VAL A 57 -10.52 0.41 -2.71
C VAL A 57 -11.10 -0.98 -2.42
N PHE A 58 -12.41 -1.18 -2.58
CA PHE A 58 -13.06 -2.46 -2.35
C PHE A 58 -12.59 -3.54 -3.33
N ILE A 59 -12.40 -3.20 -4.61
CA ILE A 59 -11.83 -4.13 -5.60
C ILE A 59 -10.43 -4.58 -5.14
N GLY A 60 -9.59 -3.63 -4.72
CA GLY A 60 -8.26 -3.93 -4.19
C GLY A 60 -8.31 -4.81 -2.93
N MET A 61 -9.23 -4.54 -2.02
CA MET A 61 -9.41 -5.30 -0.78
C MET A 61 -9.90 -6.73 -1.05
N ALA A 62 -10.85 -6.91 -1.97
CA ALA A 62 -11.34 -8.22 -2.38
C ALA A 62 -10.24 -9.06 -3.07
N ALA A 63 -9.52 -8.45 -4.02
CA ALA A 63 -8.39 -9.10 -4.69
C ALA A 63 -7.27 -9.46 -3.71
N GLY A 64 -6.91 -8.54 -2.81
CA GLY A 64 -5.91 -8.75 -1.77
C GLY A 64 -6.31 -9.87 -0.80
N GLY A 65 -7.57 -9.93 -0.38
CA GLY A 65 -8.10 -11.00 0.47
C GLY A 65 -8.06 -12.37 -0.22
N ALA A 66 -8.46 -12.44 -1.49
CA ALA A 66 -8.41 -13.68 -2.27
C ALA A 66 -6.96 -14.18 -2.48
N LEU A 67 -6.06 -13.27 -2.92
CA LEU A 67 -4.65 -13.58 -3.11
C LEU A 67 -3.96 -13.97 -1.79
N GLY A 68 -4.25 -13.24 -0.70
CA GLY A 68 -3.71 -13.52 0.62
C GLY A 68 -4.16 -14.87 1.16
N SER A 69 -5.45 -15.20 1.01
CA SER A 69 -6.01 -16.50 1.44
C SER A 69 -5.40 -17.66 0.65
N LEU A 70 -5.27 -17.50 -0.67
CA LEU A 70 -4.63 -18.51 -1.53
C LEU A 70 -3.15 -18.68 -1.18
N ALA A 71 -2.43 -17.57 -1.00
CA ALA A 71 -1.01 -17.60 -0.64
C ALA A 71 -0.78 -18.25 0.72
N LEU A 72 -1.64 -17.98 1.70
CA LEU A 72 -1.62 -18.63 3.01
C LEU A 72 -1.86 -20.14 2.88
N ALA A 73 -2.85 -20.56 2.09
CA ALA A 73 -3.18 -21.96 1.91
C ALA A 73 -2.07 -22.77 1.21
N ARG A 74 -1.30 -22.15 0.30
CA ARG A 74 -0.27 -22.85 -0.50
C ARG A 74 1.14 -22.74 0.06
N TRP A 75 1.51 -21.59 0.61
CA TRP A 75 2.88 -21.27 1.03
C TRP A 75 2.97 -20.74 2.46
N GLY A 76 1.87 -20.83 3.22
CA GLY A 76 1.79 -20.33 4.58
C GLY A 76 2.05 -18.83 4.67
N TRP A 77 2.53 -18.41 5.85
CA TRP A 77 2.78 -17.00 6.14
C TRP A 77 3.84 -16.36 5.24
N THR A 78 4.83 -17.13 4.77
CA THR A 78 5.85 -16.63 3.85
C THR A 78 5.23 -16.19 2.53
N GLY A 79 4.27 -16.95 2.00
CA GLY A 79 3.51 -16.58 0.81
C GLY A 79 2.76 -15.26 0.99
N VAL A 80 2.07 -15.10 2.13
CA VAL A 80 1.34 -13.87 2.46
C VAL A 80 2.29 -12.67 2.50
N THR A 81 3.45 -12.82 3.16
CA THR A 81 4.43 -11.73 3.23
C THR A 81 4.98 -11.36 1.86
N LEU A 82 5.26 -12.33 0.99
CA LEU A 82 5.77 -12.06 -0.36
C LEU A 82 4.74 -11.31 -1.21
N VAL A 83 3.47 -11.73 -1.17
CA VAL A 83 2.38 -11.05 -1.88
C VAL A 83 2.22 -9.62 -1.37
N ALA A 84 2.21 -9.41 -0.05
CA ALA A 84 2.09 -8.09 0.54
C ALA A 84 3.27 -7.17 0.17
N THR A 85 4.50 -7.67 0.25
CA THR A 85 5.72 -6.92 -0.11
C THR A 85 5.75 -6.60 -1.61
N ALA A 86 5.37 -7.55 -2.48
CA ALA A 86 5.33 -7.33 -3.92
C ALA A 86 4.26 -6.29 -4.30
N ALA A 87 3.08 -6.35 -3.68
CA ALA A 87 2.01 -5.36 -3.90
C ALA A 87 2.44 -3.96 -3.43
N ALA A 88 2.98 -3.84 -2.21
CA ALA A 88 3.47 -2.57 -1.68
C ALA A 88 4.64 -2.00 -2.49
N GLY A 89 5.59 -2.86 -2.89
CA GLY A 89 6.71 -2.49 -3.75
C GLY A 89 6.24 -2.03 -5.14
N GLY A 90 5.29 -2.74 -5.74
CA GLY A 90 4.67 -2.35 -7.01
C GLY A 90 3.97 -1.00 -6.92
N ALA A 91 3.17 -0.76 -5.88
CA ALA A 91 2.53 0.53 -5.64
C ALA A 91 3.55 1.67 -5.47
N LEU A 92 4.63 1.43 -4.71
CA LEU A 92 5.71 2.40 -4.52
C LEU A 92 6.41 2.71 -5.85
N LEU A 93 6.75 1.68 -6.64
CA LEU A 93 7.37 1.84 -7.95
C LEU A 93 6.50 2.67 -8.88
N LEU A 94 5.20 2.38 -8.97
CA LEU A 94 4.24 3.16 -9.77
C LEU A 94 4.16 4.61 -9.32
N ARG A 95 4.28 4.88 -8.01
CA ARG A 95 4.27 6.24 -7.46
C ARG A 95 5.51 7.04 -7.84
N ILE A 96 6.70 6.42 -7.79
CA ILE A 96 7.98 7.12 -8.05
C ILE A 96 8.36 7.19 -9.53
N TRP A 97 7.89 6.24 -10.36
CA TRP A 97 8.29 6.15 -11.77
C TRP A 97 8.03 7.42 -12.60
N PRO A 98 6.87 8.09 -12.50
CA PRO A 98 6.62 9.35 -13.20
C PRO A 98 7.52 10.48 -12.70
N SER A 99 7.81 10.51 -11.39
CA SER A 99 8.68 11.52 -10.76
C SER A 99 10.12 11.41 -11.25
N LEU A 100 10.61 10.18 -11.45
CA LEU A 100 11.94 9.92 -11.99
C LEU A 100 12.04 10.30 -13.47
N ARG A 101 11.00 10.02 -14.27
CA ARG A 101 10.94 10.43 -15.69
C ARG A 101 10.91 11.95 -15.85
N ALA A 102 10.09 12.65 -15.06
CA ALA A 102 10.02 14.11 -15.08
C ALA A 102 11.35 14.78 -14.68
N ARG A 103 12.07 14.21 -13.70
CA ARG A 103 13.41 14.69 -13.30
C ARG A 103 14.47 14.46 -14.39
N ARG A 104 14.46 13.29 -15.04
CA ARG A 104 15.36 13.00 -16.18
C ARG A 104 15.15 13.96 -17.35
N GLN A 105 13.91 14.32 -17.66
CA GLN A 105 13.61 15.27 -18.73
C GLN A 105 14.12 16.68 -18.44
N ARG A 106 14.00 17.17 -17.20
CA ARG A 106 14.54 18.48 -16.81
C ARG A 106 16.07 18.52 -16.78
N ALA A 107 16.73 17.40 -16.47
CA ALA A 107 18.19 17.32 -16.47
C ALA A 107 18.83 17.25 -17.87
N GLY A 108 18.02 16.99 -18.91
CA GLY A 108 18.47 16.88 -20.31
C GLY A 108 18.24 18.12 -21.16
N CYS A 109 17.69 19.21 -20.61
CA CYS A 109 17.50 20.46 -21.36
C CYS A 109 18.79 21.29 -21.25
N PRO A 110 19.55 21.54 -22.33
CA PRO A 110 20.60 22.56 -22.30
C PRO A 110 19.94 23.93 -22.12
N ALA A 111 20.52 24.74 -21.24
CA ALA A 111 20.08 26.11 -20.95
C ALA A 111 20.39 27.06 -22.11
#